data_AF-A0A9E4UCT9-F1
#
_entry.id   AF-A0A9E4UCT9-F1
#
_cell.length_a   1.000
_cell.length_b   1.000
_cell.length_c   1.000
_cell.angle_alpha   90.00
_cell.angle_beta   90.00
_cell.angle_gamma   90.00
#
_symmetry.space_group_name_H-M   'P 1'
#
loop_
_entity.id
_entity.type
_entity.pdbx_description
1 polymer ?
#
loop_
_entity_poly.entity_id
_entity_poly.type
_entity_poly.pdbx_seq_one_letter_code
_entity_poly.pdbx_strand_id
1 'polypeptide(L)' 'MSRRRRAERRILAPDPAYNNVELSKFINCVMQKGKKTTA' A
#
# COMPACT_ATOMS: atom_id res chain seq x y z
N MET A 1 10.04 5.55 -12.76
CA MET A 1 10.36 7.00 -12.79
C MET A 1 10.18 7.48 -14.20
N SER A 2 9.28 8.44 -14.43
CA SER A 2 8.92 8.82 -15.78
C SER A 2 9.11 10.32 -15.99
N ARG A 3 9.79 10.68 -17.08
CA ARG A 3 9.99 12.06 -17.54
C ARG A 3 8.92 12.51 -18.54
N ARG A 4 8.05 11.62 -19.06
CA ARG A 4 7.03 11.95 -20.08
C ARG A 4 5.64 11.30 -19.90
N ARG A 5 5.53 10.10 -19.32
CA ARG A 5 4.24 9.41 -19.04
C ARG A 5 3.83 9.49 -17.57
N ARG A 6 2.53 9.64 -17.31
CA ARG A 6 1.98 9.55 -15.94
C ARG A 6 2.10 8.10 -15.44
N ALA A 7 2.49 7.93 -14.18
CA ALA A 7 2.47 6.61 -13.55
C ALA A 7 1.03 6.15 -13.33
N GLU A 8 0.76 4.88 -13.63
CA GLU A 8 -0.54 4.27 -13.37
C GLU A 8 -0.77 4.14 -11.86
N ARG A 9 -2.03 4.33 -11.45
CA ARG A 9 -2.42 4.12 -10.05
C ARG A 9 -2.41 2.61 -9.77
N ARG A 10 -1.62 2.19 -8.78
CA ARG A 10 -1.61 0.81 -8.31
C ARG A 10 -2.89 0.51 -7.54
N ILE A 11 -3.54 -0.60 -7.87
CA ILE A 11 -4.70 -1.10 -7.11
C ILE A 11 -4.16 -1.80 -5.86
N LEU A 12 -4.60 -1.36 -4.68
CA LEU A 12 -4.26 -1.97 -3.41
C LEU A 12 -5.28 -3.05 -3.06
N ALA A 13 -4.80 -4.19 -2.58
CA ALA A 13 -5.67 -5.21 -2.00
C ALA A 13 -6.24 -4.71 -0.65
N PRO A 14 -7.50 -5.01 -0.32
CA PRO A 14 -8.07 -4.70 0.98
C PRO A 14 -7.37 -5.47 2.10
N ASP A 15 -7.41 -4.92 3.31
CA ASP A 15 -6.82 -5.58 4.48
C ASP A 15 -7.53 -6.93 4.77
N PRO A 16 -6.81 -8.03 5.03
CA PRO A 16 -7.43 -9.35 5.21
C PRO A 16 -8.27 -9.47 6.50
N ALA A 17 -8.05 -8.64 7.51
CA ALA A 17 -8.81 -8.69 8.76
C ALA A 17 -10.06 -7.80 8.72
N TYR A 18 -9.95 -6.63 8.08
CA TYR A 18 -11.02 -5.63 8.08
C TYR A 18 -11.63 -5.34 6.69
N ASN A 19 -11.15 -6.01 5.63
CA ASN A 19 -11.51 -5.79 4.23
C ASN A 19 -11.50 -4.31 3.80
N ASN A 20 -10.70 -3.49 4.48
CA ASN A 20 -10.65 -2.05 4.26
C ASN A 20 -9.39 -1.65 3.48
N VAL A 21 -9.58 -0.93 2.37
CA VAL A 21 -8.51 -0.43 1.50
C VAL A 21 -7.75 0.73 2.15
N GLU A 22 -8.42 1.56 2.95
CA GLU A 22 -7.78 2.70 3.63
C GLU A 22 -6.81 2.22 4.71
N LEU A 23 -7.21 1.20 5.48
CA LEU A 23 -6.37 0.58 6.50
C LEU A 23 -5.15 -0.12 5.87
N SER A 24 -5.35 -0.88 4.79
CA SER A 24 -4.26 -1.49 4.03
C SER A 24 -3.27 -0.44 3.52
N LYS A 25 -3.75 0.72 3.05
CA LYS A 25 -2.90 1.84 2.63
C LYS A 25 -2.10 2.42 3.81
N PHE A 26 -2.73 2.61 4.97
CA PHE A 26 -2.09 3.11 6.17
C PHE A 26 -0.96 2.18 6.63
N ILE A 27 -1.25 0.88 6.79
CA ILE A 27 -0.27 -0.13 7.20
C ILE A 27 0.91 -0.18 6.20
N ASN A 28 0.64 -0.17 4.90
CA ASN A 28 1.69 -0.18 3.88
C ASN A 28 2.56 1.09 3.89
N CYS A 29 2.04 2.23 4.35
CA CYS A 29 2.82 3.46 4.52
C CYS A 29 3.68 3.44 5.79
N VAL A 30 3.21 2.85 6.88
CA VAL A 30 3.96 2.72 8.15
C VAL A 30 5.04 1.64 8.04
N MET A 31 4.78 0.59 7.26
CA MET A 31 5.65 -0.55 7.09
C MET A 31 7.08 -0.17 6.66
N GLN A 32 8.06 -0.49 7.51
CA GLN A 32 9.48 -0.35 7.21
C GLN A 32 10.08 -1.69 6.76
N LYS A 33 10.92 -1.66 5.72
CA LYS A 33 11.64 -2.83 5.21
C LYS A 33 10.73 -4.00 4.77
N GLY A 34 9.46 -3.75 4.45
CA GLY A 34 8.52 -4.78 4.01
C GLY A 34 8.01 -5.71 5.13
N LYS A 35 8.25 -5.38 6.40
CA LYS A 35 7.82 -6.19 7.54
C LYS A 35 6.42 -5.79 8.01
N LYS A 36 5.39 -6.53 7.57
CA LYS A 36 4.00 -6.29 8.01
C LYS A 36 3.72 -6.64 9.47
N THR A 37 4.45 -7.60 10.04
CA THR A 37 4.22 -8.08 11.42
C THR A 37 4.76 -7.15 12.49
N THR A 38 5.70 -6.26 12.13
CA THR A 38 6.32 -5.29 13.04
C THR A 38 5.96 -3.85 12.68
N ALA A 39 5.08 -3.66 11.70
CA ALA A 39 4.59 -2.36 11.24
C ALA A 39 3.53 -1.82 12.21
#